data_AF-A0AB36AGU0-F1
#
_entry.id   AF-A0AB36AGU0-F1
#
_cell.length_a   1.000
_cell.length_b   1.000
_cell.length_c   1.000
_cell.angle_alpha   90.00
_cell.angle_beta   90.00
_cell.angle_gamma   90.00
#
_symmetry.space_group_name_H-M   'P 1'
#
loop_
_entity.id
_entity.type
_entity.pdbx_description
1 polymer ?
#
loop_
_entity_poly.entity_id
_entity_poly.type
_entity_poly.pdbx_seq_one_letter_code
_entity_poly.pdbx_strand_id
1 'polypeptide(L)'
;INDTDAAFELVAEFDPAQGPAVAIIKHANPCGVARGDSAADAYRRAFDRDRTPALGGVIALHTTLDGETARAITEIFTEVVIAPEATDEAREIFAGKKNLRLLTTGGLPDPKAPGLTFRQVAGGFLVQGRDNGVILPADLKVVTQ
;
A
#
# COMPACT_ATOMS: atom_id res chain seq x y z
N ILE A 1 -2.54 -12.16 0.47
CA ILE A 1 -1.59 -12.13 1.61
C ILE A 1 -0.27 -11.55 1.17
N ASN A 2 0.51 -12.18 0.29
CA ASN A 2 1.77 -11.59 -0.19
C ASN A 2 1.60 -10.21 -0.83
N ASP A 3 0.61 -10.05 -1.72
CA ASP A 3 0.30 -8.74 -2.33
C ASP A 3 -0.16 -7.70 -1.28
N THR A 4 -0.84 -8.17 -0.23
CA THR A 4 -1.31 -7.34 0.90
C THR A 4 -0.14 -6.82 1.72
N ASP A 5 0.78 -7.71 2.08
CA ASP A 5 2.00 -7.40 2.82
C ASP A 5 2.88 -6.43 2.02
N ALA A 6 3.15 -6.74 0.75
CA ALA A 6 3.94 -5.87 -0.13
C ALA A 6 3.31 -4.48 -0.32
N ALA A 7 1.99 -4.38 -0.43
CA ALA A 7 1.30 -3.09 -0.57
C ALA A 7 1.40 -2.26 0.72
N PHE A 8 1.24 -2.93 1.85
CA PHE A 8 1.22 -2.27 3.16
C PHE A 8 2.61 -1.81 3.59
N GLU A 9 3.64 -2.63 3.38
CA GLU A 9 5.03 -2.25 3.58
C GLU A 9 5.42 -1.07 2.68
N LEU A 10 5.09 -1.13 1.38
CA LEU A 10 5.43 -0.05 0.44
C LEU A 10 4.76 1.28 0.81
N VAL A 11 3.48 1.28 1.18
CA VAL A 11 2.79 2.54 1.51
C VAL A 11 3.29 3.13 2.83
N ALA A 12 3.80 2.30 3.74
CA ALA A 12 4.37 2.73 5.02
C ALA A 12 5.72 3.44 4.91
N GLU A 13 6.44 3.30 3.79
CA GLU A 13 7.67 4.06 3.48
C GLU A 13 7.41 5.57 3.35
N PHE A 14 6.16 5.99 3.13
CA PHE A 14 5.80 7.38 2.98
C PHE A 14 5.34 7.97 4.32
N ASP A 15 6.05 8.99 4.79
CA ASP A 15 5.68 9.75 5.99
C ASP A 15 4.28 10.39 5.85
N PRO A 16 3.30 10.02 6.71
CA PRO A 16 1.96 10.61 6.70
C PRO A 16 1.95 12.13 6.91
N ALA A 17 2.97 12.69 7.57
CA ALA A 17 3.11 14.14 7.73
C ALA A 17 3.38 14.87 6.40
N GLN A 18 3.79 14.14 5.36
CA GLN A 18 4.04 14.67 4.00
C GLN A 18 2.84 14.51 3.06
N GLY A 19 1.67 14.14 3.60
CA GLY A 19 0.43 13.99 2.85
C GLY A 19 0.13 12.55 2.41
N PRO A 20 -1.09 12.32 1.88
CA PRO A 20 -1.61 11.00 1.59
C PRO A 20 -0.87 10.29 0.45
N ALA A 21 -0.64 9.00 0.64
CA ALA A 21 -0.03 8.08 -0.30
C ALA A 21 -0.88 6.82 -0.46
N VAL A 22 -0.90 6.31 -1.69
CA VAL A 22 -1.57 5.07 -2.07
C VAL A 22 -0.62 4.21 -2.88
N ALA A 23 -0.58 2.91 -2.59
CA ALA A 23 0.13 1.90 -3.34
C ALA A 23 -0.84 0.86 -3.92
N ILE A 24 -0.62 0.45 -5.17
CA ILE A 24 -1.38 -0.57 -5.87
C ILE A 24 -0.40 -1.68 -6.28
N ILE A 25 -0.64 -2.89 -5.76
CA ILE A 25 0.20 -4.07 -5.97
C ILE A 25 -0.60 -5.15 -6.71
N LYS A 26 0.08 -5.88 -7.59
CA LYS A 26 -0.41 -7.13 -8.15
C LYS A 26 0.73 -8.11 -8.37
N HIS A 27 0.53 -9.37 -8.02
CA HIS A 27 1.55 -10.43 -8.12
C HIS A 27 2.87 -10.03 -7.43
N ALA A 28 2.76 -9.44 -6.24
CA ALA A 28 3.84 -8.88 -5.44
C ALA A 28 4.67 -7.77 -6.12
N ASN A 29 4.20 -7.18 -7.22
CA ASN A 29 4.87 -6.08 -7.92
C ASN A 29 4.03 -4.79 -7.86
N PRO A 30 4.65 -3.62 -7.67
CA PRO A 30 3.95 -2.34 -7.74
C PRO A 30 3.57 -2.02 -9.17
N CYS A 31 2.27 -1.79 -9.41
CA CYS A 31 1.77 -1.25 -10.68
C CYS A 31 1.45 0.24 -10.59
N GLY A 32 1.27 0.78 -9.39
CA GLY A 32 1.10 2.21 -9.16
C GLY A 32 1.42 2.61 -7.72
N VAL A 33 2.09 3.74 -7.54
CA VAL A 33 2.27 4.37 -6.23
C VAL A 33 2.30 5.88 -6.43
N ALA A 34 1.58 6.61 -5.60
CA ALA A 34 1.53 8.06 -5.70
C ALA A 34 1.21 8.73 -4.37
N ARG A 35 1.67 9.97 -4.24
CA ARG A 35 1.19 10.96 -3.27
C ARG A 35 0.20 11.92 -3.92
N GLY A 36 -0.72 12.45 -3.13
CA GLY A 36 -1.71 13.43 -3.56
C GLY A 36 -2.09 14.41 -2.45
N ASP A 37 -3.00 15.32 -2.76
CA ASP A 37 -3.52 16.28 -1.77
C ASP A 37 -4.61 15.67 -0.88
N SER A 38 -5.24 14.59 -1.36
CA SER A 38 -6.20 13.75 -0.63
C SER A 38 -5.96 12.26 -0.94
N ALA A 39 -6.53 11.36 -0.14
CA ALA A 39 -6.46 9.93 -0.41
C ALA A 39 -7.06 9.58 -1.78
N ALA A 40 -8.13 10.25 -2.19
CA ALA A 40 -8.76 10.08 -3.49
C ALA A 40 -7.86 10.58 -4.64
N ASP A 41 -7.17 11.72 -4.48
CA ASP A 41 -6.20 12.21 -5.47
C ASP A 41 -4.99 11.26 -5.59
N ALA A 42 -4.43 10.83 -4.46
CA ALA A 42 -3.34 9.86 -4.42
C ALA A 42 -3.73 8.54 -5.11
N TYR A 43 -4.93 8.03 -4.84
CA TYR A 43 -5.48 6.84 -5.50
C TYR A 43 -5.57 7.02 -7.02
N ARG A 44 -6.19 8.12 -7.49
CA ARG A 44 -6.35 8.38 -8.94
C ARG A 44 -4.99 8.45 -9.64
N ARG A 45 -4.03 9.16 -9.05
CA ARG A 45 -2.66 9.26 -9.58
C ARG A 45 -1.96 7.91 -9.63
N ALA A 46 -2.08 7.09 -8.58
CA ALA A 46 -1.51 5.74 -8.56
C ALA A 46 -2.16 4.85 -9.63
N PHE A 47 -3.48 4.92 -9.77
CA PHE A 47 -4.25 4.14 -10.74
C PHE A 47 -3.93 4.54 -12.19
N ASP A 48 -3.73 5.84 -12.45
CA ASP A 48 -3.44 6.37 -13.78
C ASP A 48 -2.04 6.01 -14.30
N ARG A 49 -1.14 5.53 -13.44
CA ARG A 49 0.18 5.08 -13.86
C ARG A 49 0.11 3.87 -14.79
N ASP A 50 -0.71 2.88 -14.46
CA ASP A 50 -0.94 1.68 -15.27
C ASP A 50 -2.29 1.02 -14.93
N ARG A 51 -3.33 1.41 -15.68
CA ARG A 51 -4.72 1.01 -15.42
C ARG A 51 -5.01 -0.46 -15.72
N THR A 52 -4.29 -1.08 -16.66
CA THR A 52 -4.55 -2.46 -17.09
C THR A 52 -4.20 -3.52 -16.03
N PRO A 53 -2.99 -3.50 -15.41
CA PRO A 53 -2.66 -4.44 -14.35
C PRO A 53 -3.37 -4.13 -13.03
N ALA A 54 -3.84 -2.91 -12.77
CA ALA A 54 -4.51 -2.56 -11.51
C ALA A 54 -5.81 -3.34 -11.23
N LEU A 55 -6.46 -3.91 -12.26
CA LEU A 55 -7.64 -4.75 -12.11
C LEU A 55 -7.33 -6.04 -11.32
N GLY A 56 -8.03 -6.23 -10.21
CA GLY A 56 -7.86 -7.34 -9.29
C GLY A 56 -6.63 -7.24 -8.39
N GLY A 57 -6.05 -6.04 -8.25
CA GLY A 57 -4.92 -5.79 -7.36
C GLY A 57 -5.32 -5.62 -5.89
N VAL A 58 -4.30 -5.38 -5.08
CA VAL A 58 -4.39 -4.92 -3.69
C VAL A 58 -4.09 -3.42 -3.66
N ILE A 59 -4.92 -2.65 -2.99
CA ILE A 59 -4.71 -1.21 -2.76
C ILE A 59 -4.40 -0.98 -1.28
N ALA A 60 -3.30 -0.31 -0.98
CA ALA A 60 -2.94 0.11 0.36
C ALA A 60 -2.97 1.63 0.48
N LEU A 61 -3.59 2.12 1.54
CA LEU A 61 -3.58 3.53 1.94
C LEU A 61 -2.84 3.65 3.26
N HIS A 62 -2.02 4.68 3.42
CA HIS A 62 -1.36 4.94 4.70
C HIS A 62 -2.15 5.88 5.65
N THR A 63 -3.33 6.34 5.21
CA THR A 63 -4.28 7.15 5.99
C THR A 63 -5.63 6.43 6.11
N THR A 64 -6.52 6.94 6.97
CA THR A 64 -7.90 6.46 7.06
C THR A 64 -8.59 6.46 5.69
N LEU A 65 -9.27 5.36 5.36
CA LEU A 65 -10.10 5.25 4.17
C LEU A 65 -11.42 6.00 4.36
N ASP A 66 -11.60 7.08 3.59
CA ASP A 66 -12.83 7.87 3.54
C ASP A 66 -13.83 7.36 2.47
N GLY A 67 -15.06 7.89 2.52
CA GLY A 67 -16.12 7.53 1.60
C GLY A 67 -15.84 7.92 0.14
N GLU A 68 -15.23 9.09 -0.12
CA GLU A 68 -14.89 9.53 -1.47
C GLU A 68 -13.92 8.53 -2.14
N THR A 69 -12.85 8.19 -1.44
CA THR A 69 -11.83 7.25 -1.92
C THR A 69 -12.40 5.85 -2.05
N ALA A 70 -13.25 5.43 -1.10
CA ALA A 70 -13.95 4.14 -1.18
C ALA A 70 -14.83 4.03 -2.43
N ARG A 71 -15.62 5.06 -2.76
CA ARG A 71 -16.44 5.06 -3.99
C ARG A 71 -15.55 4.87 -5.21
N ALA A 72 -14.49 5.67 -5.34
CA ALA A 72 -13.56 5.62 -6.46
C ALA A 72 -12.92 4.22 -6.62
N ILE A 73 -12.45 3.62 -5.52
CA ILE A 73 -11.85 2.27 -5.56
C ILE A 73 -12.87 1.21 -6.01
N THR A 74 -14.13 1.33 -5.61
CA THR A 74 -15.16 0.33 -5.91
C THR A 74 -15.77 0.43 -7.31
N GLU A 75 -15.36 1.40 -8.12
CA GLU A 75 -15.70 1.50 -9.55
C GLU A 75 -14.98 0.44 -10.39
N ILE A 76 -13.84 -0.05 -9.90
CA ILE A 76 -13.06 -1.10 -10.56
C ILE A 76 -13.08 -2.38 -9.72
N PHE A 77 -12.78 -3.50 -10.37
CA PHE A 77 -12.57 -4.75 -9.66
C PHE A 77 -11.26 -4.67 -8.85
N THR A 78 -11.38 -4.72 -7.52
CA THR A 78 -10.26 -4.74 -6.56
C THR A 78 -10.43 -5.96 -5.66
N GLU A 79 -9.33 -6.62 -5.30
CA GLU A 79 -9.38 -7.84 -4.49
C GLU A 79 -9.31 -7.57 -2.98
N VAL A 80 -8.45 -6.62 -2.58
CA VAL A 80 -8.21 -6.24 -1.18
C VAL A 80 -7.93 -4.74 -1.12
N VAL A 81 -8.46 -4.09 -0.10
CA VAL A 81 -8.02 -2.77 0.34
C VAL A 81 -7.55 -2.85 1.79
N ILE A 82 -6.39 -2.28 2.07
CA ILE A 82 -5.81 -2.22 3.41
C ILE A 82 -5.52 -0.77 3.80
N ALA A 83 -5.90 -0.39 5.02
CA ALA A 83 -5.65 0.93 5.59
C ALA A 83 -5.47 0.83 7.11
N PRO A 84 -4.95 1.87 7.79
CA PRO A 84 -4.99 1.96 9.25
C PRO A 84 -6.42 1.83 9.77
N GLU A 85 -7.32 2.67 9.26
CA GLU A 85 -8.72 2.76 9.67
C GLU A 85 -9.63 2.98 8.46
N ALA A 86 -10.94 2.85 8.66
CA ALA A 86 -11.95 3.17 7.66
C ALA A 86 -13.14 3.88 8.31
N THR A 87 -13.65 4.90 7.64
CA THR A 87 -14.90 5.57 8.03
C THR A 87 -16.10 4.63 7.91
N ASP A 88 -17.18 4.92 8.64
CA ASP A 88 -18.43 4.14 8.54
C ASP A 88 -19.01 4.18 7.12
N GLU A 89 -18.94 5.35 6.47
CA GLU A 89 -19.33 5.51 5.05
C GLU A 89 -18.52 4.59 4.13
N ALA A 90 -17.20 4.52 4.30
CA ALA A 90 -16.35 3.60 3.53
C ALA A 90 -16.72 2.14 3.78
N ARG A 91 -16.98 1.77 5.04
CA ARG A 91 -17.41 0.41 5.41
C ARG A 91 -18.74 0.03 4.77
N GLU A 92 -19.72 0.93 4.74
CA GLU A 92 -21.01 0.73 4.08
C GLU A 92 -20.86 0.50 2.57
N ILE A 93 -20.03 1.31 1.90
CA ILE A 93 -19.73 1.16 0.47
C ILE A 93 -19.12 -0.23 0.19
N PHE A 94 -18.18 -0.66 1.01
CA PHE A 94 -17.52 -1.96 0.87
C PHE A 94 -18.45 -3.13 1.19
N ALA A 95 -19.36 -2.99 2.15
CA ALA A 95 -20.35 -4.02 2.48
C ALA A 95 -21.25 -4.39 1.28
N GLY A 96 -21.46 -3.45 0.34
CA GLY A 96 -22.15 -3.71 -0.92
C GLY A 96 -21.37 -4.56 -1.93
N LYS A 97 -20.09 -4.87 -1.69
CA LYS A 97 -19.18 -5.56 -2.62
C LYS A 97 -18.78 -6.92 -2.06
N LYS A 98 -19.60 -7.95 -2.32
CA LYS A 98 -19.49 -9.32 -1.76
C LYS A 98 -18.08 -9.93 -1.72
N ASN A 99 -17.25 -9.67 -2.74
CA ASN A 99 -15.93 -10.29 -2.89
C ASN A 99 -14.76 -9.35 -2.55
N LEU A 100 -15.04 -8.10 -2.21
CA LEU A 100 -14.02 -7.10 -1.86
C LEU A 100 -13.69 -7.21 -0.37
N ARG A 101 -12.41 -7.41 -0.06
CA ARG A 101 -11.93 -7.50 1.33
C ARG A 101 -11.41 -6.15 1.79
N LEU A 102 -11.96 -5.64 2.89
CA LEU A 102 -11.42 -4.48 3.60
C LEU A 102 -10.65 -4.95 4.84
N LEU A 103 -9.40 -4.53 4.98
CA LEU A 103 -8.56 -4.81 6.13
C LEU A 103 -8.20 -3.50 6.84
N THR A 104 -8.46 -3.43 8.14
CA THR A 104 -8.05 -2.32 9.02
C THR A 104 -6.99 -2.82 9.99
N THR A 105 -5.96 -2.00 10.20
CA THR A 105 -4.74 -2.42 10.90
C THR A 105 -4.48 -1.64 12.20
N GLY A 106 -5.19 -0.55 12.46
CA GLY A 106 -5.02 0.32 13.63
C GLY A 106 -3.84 1.28 13.53
N GLY A 107 -2.92 1.07 12.60
CA GLY A 107 -1.71 1.87 12.42
C GLY A 107 -0.84 1.32 11.31
N LEU A 108 0.29 1.97 11.04
CA LEU A 108 1.26 1.53 10.05
C LEU A 108 2.40 0.76 10.72
N PRO A 109 3.03 -0.19 9.99
CA PRO A 109 4.30 -0.74 10.42
C PRO A 109 5.36 0.37 10.38
N ASP A 110 6.35 0.28 11.26
CA ASP A 110 7.56 1.09 11.12
C ASP A 110 8.50 0.39 10.12
N PRO A 111 8.74 0.96 8.92
CA PRO A 111 9.64 0.37 7.93
C PRO A 111 11.09 0.30 8.43
N LYS A 112 11.47 1.12 9.42
CA LYS A 112 12.82 1.16 10.00
C LYS A 112 13.00 0.16 11.13
N ALA A 113 11.92 -0.44 11.62
CA ALA A 113 12.00 -1.35 12.76
C ALA A 113 12.86 -2.57 12.43
N PRO A 114 13.84 -2.91 13.29
CA PRO A 114 14.61 -4.14 13.10
C PRO A 114 13.69 -5.35 13.19
N GLY A 115 14.03 -6.42 12.49
CA GLY A 115 13.26 -7.65 12.54
C GLY A 115 13.94 -8.78 11.79
N LEU A 116 13.34 -9.96 11.86
CA LEU A 116 13.77 -11.12 11.09
C LEU A 116 12.75 -11.42 9.99
N THR A 117 13.25 -11.71 8.80
CA THR A 117 12.45 -12.20 7.67
C THR A 117 12.71 -13.68 7.50
N PHE A 118 11.64 -14.47 7.43
CA PHE A 118 11.69 -15.91 7.19
C PHE A 118 11.28 -16.19 5.75
N ARG A 119 12.07 -17.00 5.04
CA ARG A 119 11.68 -17.52 3.72
C ARG A 119 11.67 -19.03 3.74
N GLN A 120 10.49 -19.60 3.57
CA GLN A 120 10.33 -21.05 3.42
C GLN A 120 11.01 -21.51 2.12
N VAL A 121 11.79 -22.58 2.22
CA VAL A 121 12.43 -23.28 1.10
C VAL A 121 12.14 -24.77 1.21
N ALA A 122 12.38 -25.54 0.15
CA ALA A 122 12.19 -26.99 0.22
C ALA A 122 13.07 -27.59 1.34
N GLY A 123 12.46 -28.27 2.30
CA GLY A 123 13.16 -28.92 3.42
C GLY A 123 13.54 -28.00 4.58
N GLY A 124 13.15 -26.72 4.59
CA GLY A 124 13.47 -25.84 5.72
C GLY A 124 13.08 -24.38 5.50
N PHE A 125 13.86 -23.47 6.11
CA PHE A 125 13.67 -22.03 5.98
C PHE A 125 15.01 -21.29 6.06
N LEU A 126 15.08 -20.13 5.42
CA LEU A 126 16.15 -19.15 5.58
C LEU A 126 15.68 -18.06 6.54
N VAL A 127 16.60 -17.53 7.35
CA VAL A 127 16.36 -16.39 8.24
C VAL A 127 17.40 -15.33 7.97
N GLN A 128 16.96 -14.08 7.82
CA GLN A 128 17.82 -12.92 7.68
C GLN A 128 17.24 -11.73 8.45
N GLY A 129 18.05 -10.69 8.68
CA GLY A 129 17.52 -9.39 9.11
C GLY A 129 16.63 -8.78 8.03
N ARG A 130 15.62 -8.00 8.44
CA ARG A 130 14.85 -7.17 7.51
C ARG A 130 15.79 -6.22 6.77
N ASP A 131 15.49 -5.95 5.51
CA ASP A 131 16.08 -4.81 4.81
C ASP A 131 15.30 -3.56 5.22
N ASN A 132 15.85 -2.84 6.21
CA ASN A 132 15.27 -1.62 6.79
C ASN A 132 16.22 -0.42 6.61
N GLY A 133 17.09 -0.48 5.61
CA GLY A 133 18.06 0.57 5.32
C GLY A 133 17.38 1.84 4.81
N VAL A 134 17.78 2.98 5.34
CA VAL A 134 17.29 4.30 4.91
C VAL A 134 18.45 5.06 4.29
N ILE A 135 18.26 5.55 3.06
CA ILE A 135 19.23 6.39 2.35
C ILE A 135 18.71 7.82 2.38
N LEU A 136 19.49 8.73 2.96
CA LEU A 136 19.19 10.16 2.98
C LEU A 136 19.85 10.87 1.79
N PRO A 137 19.36 12.05 1.39
CA PRO A 137 20.00 12.85 0.35
C PRO A 137 21.49 13.13 0.61
N ALA A 138 21.89 13.19 1.88
CA ALA A 138 23.29 13.39 2.29
C ALA A 138 24.18 12.16 2.05
N ASP A 139 23.60 10.96 1.93
CA ASP A 139 24.33 9.72 1.64
C ASP A 139 24.57 9.55 0.13
N LEU A 140 23.88 10.35 -0.70
CA LEU A 140 23.98 10.29 -2.15
C LEU A 140 25.20 11.05 -2.66
N LYS A 141 25.87 10.47 -3.66
CA LYS A 141 26.95 11.12 -4.40
C LYS A 141 26.42 11.67 -5.73
N VAL A 142 26.55 12.98 -5.94
CA VAL A 142 26.23 13.61 -7.24
C VAL A 142 27.32 13.25 -8.26
N VAL A 143 26.91 12.70 -9.41
CA VAL A 143 27.83 12.18 -10.46
C VAL A 143 27.75 12.91 -11.80
N THR A 144 26.86 13.89 -11.95
CA THR A 144 26.71 14.76 -13.14
C THR A 144 26.42 16.19 -12.71
N GLN A 145 26.60 17.16 -13.62
CA GLN A 145 26.17 18.56 -13.48
C GLN A 145 24.88 18.82 -14.26
#